data_AF-A0A7D5G295-F1
#
_entry.id   AF-A0A7D5G295-F1
#
_cell.length_a   1.000
_cell.length_b   1.000
_cell.length_c   1.000
_cell.angle_alpha   90.00
_cell.angle_beta   90.00
_cell.angle_gamma   90.00
#
_symmetry.space_group_name_H-M   'P 1'
#
loop_
_entity.id
_entity.type
_entity.pdbx_description
1 polymer ?
#
loop_
_entity_poly.entity_id
_entity_poly.type
_entity_poly.pdbx_seq_one_letter_code
_entity_poly.pdbx_strand_id
1 'polypeptide(L)'
;MVLKEHPEAVAVCSETTARQLMGFGITNNVLIKKPNEIFAGDDFEFQTISYPSEMHMWEGLLFFEKKRGIFFSSDLMFGMGENHGQVIESSWDAAVKSSGADTLPNQESGQKLSSDLSEIEPKFVASGHGFCITIVG
;
A
#
# COMPACT_ATOMS: atom_id res chain seq x y z
N MET A 1 -17.84 -11.87 5.68
CA MET A 1 -16.81 -10.94 6.23
C MET A 1 -15.64 -11.82 6.59
N VAL A 2 -14.45 -11.56 6.05
CA VAL A 2 -13.30 -12.48 6.10
C VAL A 2 -13.08 -13.06 7.50
N LEU A 3 -13.12 -12.23 8.55
CA LEU A 3 -12.88 -12.66 9.94
C LEU A 3 -14.00 -13.51 10.57
N LYS A 4 -15.20 -13.56 9.97
CA LYS A 4 -16.23 -14.53 10.38
C LYS A 4 -15.91 -15.94 9.89
N GLU A 5 -15.24 -16.02 8.74
CA GLU A 5 -14.84 -17.28 8.10
C GLU A 5 -13.43 -17.72 8.54
N HIS A 6 -12.59 -16.76 8.91
CA HIS A 6 -11.20 -16.93 9.36
C HIS A 6 -10.95 -16.15 10.66
N PRO A 7 -11.50 -16.59 11.81
CA PRO A 7 -11.38 -15.88 13.08
C PRO A 7 -9.93 -15.82 13.61
N GLU A 8 -9.07 -16.72 13.16
CA GLU A 8 -7.64 -16.77 13.48
C GLU A 8 -6.80 -15.73 12.71
N ALA A 9 -7.35 -15.15 11.64
CA ALA A 9 -6.62 -14.22 10.80
C ALA A 9 -6.21 -12.97 11.60
N VAL A 10 -4.99 -12.51 11.34
CA VAL A 10 -4.39 -11.33 11.96
C VAL A 10 -4.44 -10.18 10.95
N ALA A 11 -5.06 -9.06 11.32
CA ALA A 11 -5.05 -7.87 10.47
C ALA A 11 -3.73 -7.11 10.63
N VAL A 12 -2.98 -6.95 9.54
CA VAL A 12 -1.72 -6.18 9.53
C VAL A 12 -2.01 -4.76 9.05
N CYS A 13 -1.75 -3.75 9.87
CA CYS A 13 -2.11 -2.35 9.54
C CYS A 13 -1.33 -1.32 10.37
N SER A 14 -1.57 -0.03 10.11
CA SER A 14 -1.01 1.05 10.94
C SER A 14 -1.67 1.11 12.32
N GLU A 15 -1.07 1.86 13.24
CA GLU A 15 -1.66 2.06 14.56
C GLU A 15 -3.04 2.75 14.48
N THR A 16 -3.19 3.74 13.59
CA THR A 16 -4.46 4.44 13.38
C THR A 16 -5.54 3.48 12.90
N THR A 17 -5.24 2.67 11.88
CA THR A 17 -6.18 1.67 11.37
C THR A 17 -6.52 0.62 12.42
N ALA A 18 -5.55 0.16 13.21
CA ALA A 18 -5.81 -0.80 14.29
C ALA A 18 -6.82 -0.25 15.31
N ARG A 19 -6.68 1.02 15.73
CA ARG A 19 -7.63 1.69 16.63
C ARG A 19 -9.03 1.76 16.00
N GLN A 20 -9.14 2.02 14.71
CA GLN A 20 -10.43 2.03 14.01
C GLN A 20 -11.05 0.62 13.96
N LEU A 21 -10.28 -0.40 13.59
CA LEU A 21 -10.76 -1.80 13.55
C LEU A 21 -11.29 -2.26 14.91
N MET A 22 -10.58 -1.93 15.99
CA MET A 22 -11.01 -2.21 17.36
C MET A 22 -12.25 -1.39 17.75
N GLY A 23 -12.24 -0.09 17.47
CA GLY A 23 -13.34 0.83 17.82
C GLY A 23 -14.65 0.51 17.11
N PHE A 24 -14.59 -0.01 15.87
CA PHE A 24 -15.75 -0.48 15.13
C PHE A 24 -16.17 -1.92 15.48
N GLY A 25 -15.46 -2.59 16.38
CA GLY A 25 -15.76 -3.97 16.76
C GLY A 25 -15.49 -5.00 15.66
N ILE A 26 -14.57 -4.70 14.73
CA ILE A 26 -14.22 -5.60 13.62
C ILE A 26 -13.28 -6.70 14.11
N THR A 27 -12.17 -6.32 14.76
CA THR A 27 -11.21 -7.26 15.35
C THR A 27 -10.29 -6.59 16.35
N ASN A 28 -9.83 -7.38 17.33
CA ASN A 28 -8.73 -7.03 18.22
C ASN A 28 -7.44 -7.81 17.89
N ASN A 29 -7.51 -8.77 16.96
CA ASN A 29 -6.36 -9.57 16.52
C ASN A 29 -5.63 -8.83 15.40
N VAL A 30 -4.74 -7.92 15.79
CA VAL A 30 -4.02 -7.02 14.89
C VAL A 30 -2.52 -7.14 15.08
N LEU A 31 -1.77 -7.02 13.99
CA LEU A 31 -0.34 -6.82 13.99
C LEU A 31 -0.05 -5.41 13.49
N ILE A 32 0.24 -4.51 14.41
CA ILE A 32 0.57 -3.12 14.09
C ILE A 32 1.97 -3.07 13.48
N LYS A 33 2.11 -2.33 12.38
CA LYS A 33 3.39 -2.03 11.74
C LYS A 33 3.61 -0.52 11.63
N LYS A 34 4.88 -0.12 11.66
CA LYS A 34 5.33 1.25 11.39
C LYS A 34 5.89 1.35 9.97
N PRO A 35 6.03 2.54 9.40
CA PRO A 35 6.76 2.72 8.14
C PRO A 35 8.17 2.14 8.19
N ASN A 36 8.61 1.59 7.07
CA ASN A 36 9.92 0.95 6.87
C ASN A 36 10.18 -0.28 7.76
N GLU A 37 9.18 -0.78 8.48
CA GLU A 37 9.30 -2.07 9.15
C GLU A 37 9.24 -3.21 8.13
N ILE A 38 10.08 -4.21 8.37
CA ILE A 38 10.07 -5.45 7.62
C ILE A 38 9.38 -6.53 8.46
N PHE A 39 8.55 -7.34 7.82
CA PHE A 39 8.03 -8.55 8.42
C PHE A 39 7.95 -9.66 7.38
N ALA A 40 8.24 -10.88 7.82
CA ALA A 40 8.36 -12.03 6.95
C ALA A 40 7.63 -13.23 7.57
N GLY A 41 7.27 -14.16 6.71
CA GLY A 41 6.84 -15.50 7.06
C GLY A 41 7.58 -16.52 6.20
N ASP A 42 7.05 -17.73 6.11
CA ASP A 42 7.71 -18.82 5.39
C ASP A 42 7.99 -18.47 3.92
N ASP A 43 7.01 -17.87 3.23
CA ASP A 43 7.09 -17.60 1.78
C ASP A 43 6.78 -16.14 1.37
N PHE A 44 6.95 -15.19 2.29
CA PHE A 44 6.83 -13.76 1.97
C PHE A 44 7.79 -12.92 2.80
N GLU A 45 8.17 -11.76 2.27
CA GLU A 45 8.83 -10.70 3.03
C GLU A 45 8.22 -9.37 2.59
N PHE A 46 7.61 -8.64 3.52
CA PHE A 46 7.03 -7.33 3.28
C PHE A 46 7.88 -6.23 3.91
N GLN A 47 8.07 -5.15 3.17
CA GLN A 47 8.44 -3.84 3.69
C GLN A 47 7.20 -2.94 3.68
N THR A 48 6.94 -2.25 4.79
CA THR A 48 5.88 -1.26 4.87
C THR A 48 6.38 0.13 4.46
N ILE A 49 5.53 0.93 3.83
CA ILE A 49 5.84 2.30 3.40
C ILE A 49 4.78 3.23 3.98
N SER A 50 5.20 4.39 4.50
CA SER A 50 4.26 5.38 5.04
C SER A 50 3.37 5.91 3.93
N TYR A 51 2.06 5.96 4.15
CA TYR A 51 1.13 6.59 3.22
C TYR A 51 0.24 7.57 3.98
N PRO A 52 0.40 8.88 3.75
CA PRO A 52 -0.47 9.88 4.34
C PRO A 52 -1.82 9.85 3.63
N SER A 53 -2.72 8.98 4.09
CA SER A 53 -4.04 8.79 3.50
C SER A 53 -5.03 9.83 4.03
N GLU A 54 -5.97 10.22 3.17
CA GLU A 54 -7.17 11.02 3.47
C GLU A 54 -6.93 12.52 3.80
N MET A 55 -8.03 13.27 3.84
CA MET A 55 -8.08 14.71 4.17
C MET A 55 -7.44 15.06 5.52
N HIS A 56 -7.27 14.06 6.40
CA HIS A 56 -6.73 14.19 7.75
C HIS A 56 -5.26 13.79 7.88
N MET A 57 -4.61 13.34 6.80
CA MET A 57 -3.20 12.96 6.77
C MET A 57 -2.83 11.90 7.82
N TRP A 58 -3.75 10.96 8.06
CA TRP A 58 -3.50 9.86 8.98
C TRP A 58 -2.49 8.90 8.37
N GLU A 59 -1.58 8.39 9.20
CA GLU A 59 -0.57 7.44 8.77
C GLU A 59 -1.23 6.10 8.43
N GLY A 60 -1.41 5.84 7.14
CA GLY A 60 -1.66 4.54 6.56
C GLY A 60 -0.36 3.84 6.17
N LEU A 61 -0.48 2.61 5.68
CA LEU A 61 0.65 1.82 5.19
C LEU A 61 0.37 1.29 3.78
N LEU A 62 1.39 1.34 2.94
CA LEU A 62 1.50 0.55 1.72
C LEU A 62 2.47 -0.61 1.98
N PHE A 63 2.42 -1.62 1.12
CA PHE A 63 3.19 -2.84 1.31
C PHE A 63 3.96 -3.19 0.04
N PHE A 64 5.24 -3.47 0.19
CA PHE A 64 6.09 -4.01 -0.86
C PHE A 64 6.51 -5.43 -0.51
N GLU A 65 6.03 -6.41 -1.27
CA GLU A 65 6.45 -7.82 -1.14
C GLU A 65 7.73 -8.05 -1.93
N LYS A 66 8.82 -8.30 -1.22
CA LYS A 66 10.18 -8.30 -1.76
C LYS A 66 10.51 -9.56 -2.56
N LYS A 67 9.93 -10.72 -2.23
CA LYS A 67 10.26 -11.97 -2.94
C LYS A 67 9.74 -11.97 -4.38
N ARG A 68 8.51 -11.50 -4.59
CA ARG A 68 7.85 -11.44 -5.90
C ARG A 68 7.98 -10.07 -6.56
N GLY A 69 8.35 -9.04 -5.80
CA GLY A 69 8.45 -7.67 -6.28
C GLY A 69 7.07 -7.05 -6.54
N ILE A 70 6.10 -7.29 -5.66
CA ILE A 70 4.74 -6.77 -5.79
C ILE A 70 4.55 -5.58 -4.86
N PHE A 71 4.24 -4.41 -5.41
CA PHE A 71 3.85 -3.24 -4.65
C PHE A 71 2.34 -3.12 -4.57
N PHE A 72 1.79 -3.20 -3.36
CA PHE A 72 0.38 -3.01 -3.07
C PHE A 72 0.15 -1.51 -2.80
N SER A 73 -0.28 -0.78 -3.83
CA SER A 73 -0.34 0.68 -3.81
C SER A 73 -1.61 1.24 -3.17
N SER A 74 -2.59 0.40 -2.81
CA SER A 74 -3.91 0.88 -2.42
C SER A 74 -4.41 1.88 -3.48
N ASP A 75 -4.87 3.06 -3.05
CA ASP A 75 -5.37 4.12 -3.94
C ASP A 75 -4.30 5.11 -4.40
N LEU A 76 -3.03 4.89 -4.06
CA LEU A 76 -1.94 5.77 -4.50
C LEU A 76 -1.78 5.72 -6.03
N MET A 77 -1.83 4.52 -6.62
CA MET A 77 -1.79 4.34 -8.07
C MET A 77 -3.15 3.79 -8.49
N PHE A 78 -3.96 4.62 -9.13
CA PHE A 78 -5.32 4.26 -9.52
C PHE A 78 -5.60 4.60 -10.99
N GLY A 79 -6.48 3.81 -11.60
CA GLY A 79 -6.99 4.06 -12.95
C GLY A 79 -8.49 4.35 -12.91
N MET A 80 -8.92 5.47 -13.47
CA MET A 80 -10.35 5.78 -13.65
C MET A 80 -10.95 5.01 -14.83
N GLY A 81 -12.22 4.60 -14.72
CA GLY A 81 -12.98 3.92 -15.77
C GLY A 81 -13.16 2.41 -15.55
N GLU A 82 -13.78 1.73 -16.53
CA GLU A 82 -14.06 0.29 -16.49
C GLU A 82 -12.83 -0.56 -16.88
N ASN A 83 -11.74 -0.42 -16.12
CA ASN A 83 -10.47 -1.10 -16.41
C ASN A 83 -10.26 -2.36 -15.54
N HIS A 84 -11.34 -2.94 -15.01
CA HIS A 84 -11.26 -4.10 -14.12
C HIS A 84 -10.61 -5.30 -14.82
N GLY A 85 -9.64 -5.92 -14.15
CA GLY A 85 -8.90 -7.08 -14.66
C GLY A 85 -7.86 -6.74 -15.74
N GLN A 86 -7.66 -5.46 -16.06
CA GLN A 86 -6.63 -5.04 -17.00
C GLN A 86 -5.28 -4.88 -16.30
N VAL A 87 -4.23 -5.16 -17.07
CA VAL A 87 -2.85 -4.90 -16.70
C VAL A 87 -2.24 -4.04 -17.80
N ILE A 88 -1.67 -2.90 -17.42
CA ILE A 88 -0.91 -2.05 -18.36
C ILE A 88 0.58 -2.20 -18.10
N GLU A 89 1.39 -1.74 -19.05
CA GLU A 89 2.84 -1.63 -18.90
C GLU A 89 3.23 -0.19 -18.60
N SER A 90 4.18 0.01 -17.69
CA SER A 90 4.77 1.32 -17.40
C SER A 90 6.16 1.14 -16.79
N SER A 91 6.98 2.19 -16.77
CA SER A 91 8.18 2.21 -15.94
C SER A 91 7.83 2.57 -14.50
N TRP A 92 8.69 2.21 -13.54
CA TRP A 92 8.48 2.58 -12.14
C TRP A 92 8.42 4.09 -11.95
N ASP A 93 9.36 4.83 -12.53
CA ASP A 93 9.40 6.29 -12.48
C ASP A 93 8.11 6.93 -13.03
N ALA A 94 7.59 6.40 -14.14
CA ALA A 94 6.35 6.91 -14.72
C ALA A 94 5.14 6.61 -13.81
N ALA A 95 5.09 5.41 -13.23
CA ALA A 95 4.05 5.03 -12.27
C ALA A 95 4.06 5.93 -11.03
N VAL A 96 5.23 6.15 -10.41
CA VAL A 96 5.40 7.05 -9.26
C VAL A 96 5.00 8.47 -9.61
N LYS A 97 5.45 9.01 -10.75
CA LYS A 97 5.08 10.36 -11.20
C LYS A 97 3.57 10.52 -11.42
N SER A 98 2.89 9.47 -11.89
CA SER A 98 1.44 9.49 -12.12
C SER A 98 0.60 9.29 -10.86
N SER A 99 1.22 8.88 -9.74
CA SER A 99 0.51 8.57 -8.49
C SER A 99 -0.06 9.80 -7.77
N GLY A 100 0.42 11.00 -8.11
CA GLY A 100 0.05 12.22 -7.40
C GLY A 100 0.67 12.33 -6.01
N ALA A 101 1.68 11.52 -5.66
CA ALA A 101 2.44 11.66 -4.42
C ALA A 101 3.00 13.08 -4.20
N ASP A 102 3.36 13.77 -5.28
CA ASP A 102 3.83 15.15 -5.31
C ASP A 102 2.71 16.20 -5.14
N THR A 103 1.45 15.79 -5.32
CA THR A 103 0.26 16.65 -5.18
C THR A 103 -0.39 16.56 -3.80
N LEU A 104 0.20 15.82 -2.87
CA LEU A 104 -0.29 15.71 -1.50
C LEU A 104 -0.32 17.09 -0.81
N PRO A 105 -1.35 17.40 0.02
CA PRO A 105 -1.51 18.71 0.65
C PRO A 105 -0.31 19.13 1.53
N ASN A 106 0.41 18.17 2.10
CA ASN A 106 1.65 18.40 2.82
C ASN A 106 2.85 18.03 1.94
N GLN A 107 3.64 19.03 1.56
CA GLN A 107 4.83 18.85 0.72
C GLN A 107 5.90 17.96 1.36
N GLU A 108 6.10 18.06 2.67
CA GLU A 108 7.08 17.22 3.39
C GLU A 108 6.68 15.75 3.33
N SER A 109 5.40 15.46 3.53
CA SER A 109 4.88 14.09 3.44
C SER A 109 4.94 13.54 2.01
N GLY A 110 4.67 14.38 1.00
CA GLY A 110 4.80 13.97 -0.41
C GLY A 110 6.23 13.71 -0.83
N GLN A 111 7.17 14.55 -0.40
CA GLN A 111 8.61 14.35 -0.62
C GLN A 111 9.10 13.08 0.06
N LYS A 112 8.67 12.83 1.30
CA LYS A 112 9.00 11.61 2.02
C LYS A 112 8.46 10.37 1.29
N LEU A 113 7.17 10.37 0.90
CA LEU A 113 6.59 9.26 0.14
C LEU A 113 7.35 9.02 -1.18
N SER A 114 7.68 10.09 -1.91
CA SER A 114 8.44 9.98 -3.16
C SER A 114 9.85 9.41 -2.95
N SER A 115 10.50 9.79 -1.84
CA SER A 115 11.80 9.23 -1.43
C SER A 115 11.68 7.77 -1.04
N ASP A 116 10.67 7.38 -0.26
CA ASP A 116 10.49 5.98 0.14
C ASP A 116 10.19 5.09 -1.09
N LEU A 117 9.47 5.62 -2.08
CA LEU A 117 9.16 4.91 -3.33
C LEU A 117 10.38 4.76 -4.26
N SER A 118 11.37 5.65 -4.18
CA SER A 118 12.59 5.53 -4.99
C SER A 118 13.57 4.48 -4.45
N GLU A 119 13.36 4.01 -3.21
CA GLU A 119 14.16 2.95 -2.59
C GLU A 119 13.69 1.53 -2.96
N ILE A 120 12.56 1.41 -3.67
CA ILE A 120 12.01 0.12 -4.10
C ILE A 120 12.02 -0.05 -5.62
N GLU A 121 12.17 -1.29 -6.06
CA GLU A 121 12.16 -1.68 -7.48
C GLU A 121 11.12 -2.80 -7.70
N PRO A 122 9.82 -2.45 -7.76
CA PRO A 122 8.77 -3.44 -7.99
C PRO A 122 8.76 -3.92 -9.44
N LYS A 123 8.31 -5.16 -9.63
CA LYS A 123 8.02 -5.77 -10.94
C LYS A 123 6.54 -5.62 -11.30
N PHE A 124 5.70 -5.43 -10.30
CA PHE A 124 4.26 -5.34 -10.46
C PHE A 124 3.64 -4.42 -9.41
N VAL A 125 2.64 -3.65 -9.80
CA VAL A 125 1.81 -2.84 -8.90
C VAL A 125 0.41 -3.42 -8.85
N ALA A 126 0.00 -3.84 -7.66
CA ALA A 126 -1.35 -4.25 -7.34
C ALA A 126 -2.14 -3.04 -6.80
N SER A 127 -2.87 -2.39 -7.70
CA SER A 127 -3.70 -1.22 -7.42
C SER A 127 -4.98 -1.58 -6.67
N GLY A 128 -5.44 -0.70 -5.77
CA GLY A 128 -6.73 -0.83 -5.09
C GLY A 128 -7.92 -0.59 -6.02
N HIS A 129 -7.75 0.30 -7.00
CA HIS A 129 -8.77 0.64 -8.01
C HIS A 129 -8.18 0.77 -9.42
N GLY A 130 -8.90 0.23 -10.40
CA GLY A 130 -8.54 0.32 -11.82
C GLY A 130 -7.63 -0.83 -12.29
N PHE A 131 -6.67 -0.51 -13.16
CA PHE A 131 -5.72 -1.48 -13.70
C PHE A 131 -4.56 -1.75 -12.74
N CYS A 132 -4.02 -2.96 -12.81
CA CYS A 132 -2.69 -3.23 -12.27
C CYS A 132 -1.61 -2.80 -13.27
N ILE A 133 -0.37 -2.67 -12.82
CA ILE A 133 0.74 -2.20 -13.65
C ILE A 133 1.86 -3.24 -13.64
N THR A 134 2.22 -3.76 -14.80
CA THR A 134 3.49 -4.47 -14.98
C THR A 134 4.59 -3.44 -15.17
N ILE A 135 5.65 -3.54 -14.36
CA ILE A 135 6.79 -2.64 -14.48
C ILE A 135 7.75 -3.20 -15.54
N VAL A 136 7.98 -2.39 -16.58
CA VAL A 136 8.87 -2.67 -17.70
C VAL A 136 9.93 -1.58 -17.78
N GLY A 137 11.18 -1.96 -18.00
CA GLY A 137 12.33 -1.05 -17.98
C GLY A 137 13.54 -1.67 -17.33
#